data_AF-A0A957C0I6-F1
#
_entry.id   AF-A0A957C0I6-F1
#
_cell.length_a   1.000
_cell.length_b   1.000
_cell.length_c   1.000
_cell.angle_alpha   90.00
_cell.angle_beta   90.00
_cell.angle_gamma   90.00
#
_symmetry.space_group_name_H-M   'P 1'
#
loop_
_entity.id
_entity.type
_entity.pdbx_description
1 polymer ?
#
loop_
_entity_poly.entity_id
_entity_poly.type
_entity_poly.pdbx_seq_one_letter_code
_entity_poly.pdbx_strand_id
1 'polypeptide(L)'
;WRNCDNISIAGGEPLIHPEIMEIIAYIKSLKMKPLILTNGIKLENNRPMVEELKRAGAIGFTFHIDSEQQRPHWKGKTETELFELRQYYADMVHDVGGMTAFFGMTVYPGNLDFVPEMVKWANKNIDRVHGLVMIGYRNASMNSGYDYYANGEKITLETSYVFEDTEESYLTSSDVYDKIKEHFPHYETSAYMGGTNAIDKMTWLVSAQLGNRHQMYGSVGAKVMELFQMFHHLQHGTYVIYSPSNKIPKIAMLLGLFDKGVRQFNGKFLKDVLRHPLRLFQPIYVQSIGIIQGPDLMEDGRVDMCESCPDMTVWDGKLVHSCRMDEWRLYGSYVVAQRKVEEGAEIEVNGNGNVIAPDAIPVNKDIINPN
;
A
#
# COMPACT_ATOMS: atom_id res chain seq x y z
N TRP A 1 -11.83 -15.72 -5.32
CA TRP A 1 -12.06 -14.29 -5.62
C TRP A 1 -12.05 -13.51 -4.31
N ARG A 2 -11.27 -12.43 -4.22
CA ARG A 2 -11.26 -11.56 -3.04
C ARG A 2 -12.53 -10.73 -3.07
N ASN A 3 -13.42 -10.91 -2.10
CA ASN A 3 -14.58 -10.05 -1.93
C ASN A 3 -14.09 -8.73 -1.30
N CYS A 4 -13.58 -7.83 -2.13
CA CYS A 4 -13.09 -6.54 -1.71
C CYS A 4 -14.24 -5.59 -1.34
N ASP A 5 -13.98 -4.67 -0.42
CA ASP A 5 -14.94 -3.65 0.02
C ASP A 5 -14.56 -2.23 -0.44
N ASN A 6 -13.47 -2.11 -1.19
CA ASN A 6 -12.87 -0.85 -1.61
C ASN A 6 -12.30 -0.94 -3.03
N ILE A 7 -12.27 0.20 -3.71
CA ILE A 7 -11.57 0.41 -4.98
C ILE A 7 -10.64 1.59 -4.78
N SER A 8 -9.35 1.34 -4.96
CA SER A 8 -8.31 2.38 -5.00
C SER A 8 -8.27 2.99 -6.40
N ILE A 9 -8.47 4.31 -6.48
CA ILE A 9 -8.43 5.07 -7.73
C ILE A 9 -7.02 5.65 -7.85
N ALA A 10 -6.25 5.11 -8.78
CA ALA A 10 -4.85 5.45 -9.05
C ALA A 10 -4.62 5.69 -10.55
N GLY A 11 -3.36 5.67 -11.01
CA GLY A 11 -2.96 5.84 -12.41
C GLY A 11 -1.72 6.73 -12.51
N GLY A 12 -1.77 7.73 -13.40
CA GLY A 12 -0.88 8.89 -13.29
C GLY A 12 -1.31 9.76 -12.10
N GLU A 13 -2.16 10.76 -12.36
CA GLU A 13 -2.83 11.53 -11.30
C GLU A 13 -4.36 11.42 -11.50
N PRO A 14 -5.11 10.76 -10.60
CA PRO A 14 -6.54 10.55 -10.83
C PRO A 14 -7.36 11.84 -10.77
N LEU A 15 -6.91 12.86 -10.03
CA LEU A 15 -7.66 14.11 -9.87
C LEU A 15 -7.68 15.00 -11.13
N ILE A 16 -6.92 14.67 -12.17
CA ILE A 16 -7.01 15.33 -13.48
C ILE A 16 -7.99 14.64 -14.42
N HIS A 17 -8.57 13.49 -14.04
CA HIS A 17 -9.58 12.83 -14.85
C HIS A 17 -10.86 13.68 -14.91
N PRO A 18 -11.43 13.96 -16.10
CA PRO A 18 -12.59 14.84 -16.23
C PRO A 18 -13.83 14.32 -15.50
N GLU A 19 -13.96 12.99 -15.39
CA GLU A 19 -15.11 12.31 -14.78
C GLU A 19 -14.81 11.75 -13.38
N ILE A 20 -13.82 12.31 -12.67
CA ILE A 20 -13.39 11.79 -11.35
C ILE A 20 -14.55 11.73 -10.35
N MET A 21 -15.46 12.70 -10.37
CA MET A 21 -16.60 12.75 -9.46
C MET A 21 -17.61 11.64 -9.76
N GLU A 22 -17.90 11.42 -11.04
CA GLU A 22 -18.80 10.39 -11.55
C GLU A 22 -18.24 9.00 -11.25
N ILE A 23 -16.94 8.78 -11.44
CA ILE A 23 -16.27 7.51 -11.11
C ILE A 23 -16.40 7.20 -9.62
N ILE A 24 -16.16 8.18 -8.76
CA ILE A 24 -16.31 8.02 -7.30
C ILE A 24 -17.77 7.70 -6.94
N ALA A 25 -18.73 8.44 -7.50
CA ALA A 25 -20.15 8.21 -7.28
C ALA A 25 -20.59 6.82 -7.76
N TYR A 26 -20.06 6.36 -8.89
CA TYR A 26 -20.32 5.03 -9.43
C TYR A 26 -19.80 3.93 -8.48
N ILE A 27 -18.54 3.99 -8.06
CA ILE A 27 -17.97 3.05 -7.07
C ILE A 27 -18.81 3.03 -5.79
N LYS A 28 -19.24 4.21 -5.32
CA LYS A 28 -20.07 4.32 -4.12
C LYS A 28 -21.44 3.67 -4.32
N SER A 29 -22.04 3.81 -5.50
CA SER A 29 -23.32 3.19 -5.85
C SER A 29 -23.27 1.65 -5.82
N LEU A 30 -22.10 1.08 -6.12
CA LEU A 30 -21.79 -0.35 -5.97
C LEU A 30 -21.56 -0.78 -4.50
N LYS A 31 -21.79 0.11 -3.53
CA LYS A 31 -21.55 -0.08 -2.08
C LYS A 31 -20.08 -0.37 -1.74
N MET A 32 -19.16 0.00 -2.62
CA MET A 32 -17.72 -0.08 -2.38
C MET A 32 -17.20 1.26 -1.87
N LYS A 33 -16.00 1.25 -1.28
CA LYS A 33 -15.32 2.43 -0.76
C LYS A 33 -14.33 2.99 -1.79
N PRO A 34 -14.59 4.16 -2.41
CA PRO A 34 -13.62 4.81 -3.28
C PRO A 34 -12.55 5.53 -2.45
N LEU A 35 -11.30 5.08 -2.57
CA LEU A 35 -10.11 5.71 -1.98
C LEU A 35 -9.25 6.30 -3.09
N ILE A 36 -8.80 7.55 -2.95
CA ILE A 36 -8.06 8.24 -4.01
C ILE A 36 -6.56 8.22 -3.70
N LEU A 37 -5.73 7.74 -4.63
CA LEU A 37 -4.26 7.80 -4.55
C LEU A 37 -3.78 8.99 -5.36
N THR A 38 -3.25 10.03 -4.72
CA THR A 38 -2.97 11.32 -5.39
C THR A 38 -1.64 11.92 -4.94
N ASN A 39 -1.00 12.69 -5.83
CA ASN A 39 0.13 13.56 -5.46
C ASN A 39 -0.34 14.85 -4.74
N GLY A 40 -1.65 15.12 -4.71
CA GLY A 40 -2.28 16.23 -4.01
C GLY A 40 -2.22 17.59 -4.71
N ILE A 41 -1.46 17.75 -5.81
CA ILE A 41 -1.24 19.06 -6.46
C ILE A 41 -2.57 19.75 -6.82
N LYS A 42 -3.55 18.99 -7.31
CA LYS A 42 -4.87 19.53 -7.69
C LYS A 42 -5.71 20.01 -6.50
N LEU A 43 -5.38 19.55 -5.29
CA LEU A 43 -6.01 19.93 -4.03
C LEU A 43 -5.30 21.10 -3.33
N GLU A 44 -4.11 21.49 -3.81
CA GLU A 44 -3.35 22.60 -3.24
C GLU A 44 -4.18 23.90 -3.32
N ASN A 45 -4.39 24.52 -2.17
CA ASN A 45 -5.30 25.64 -1.95
C ASN A 45 -6.75 25.44 -2.46
N ASN A 46 -7.23 24.19 -2.58
CA ASN A 46 -8.53 23.86 -3.15
C ASN A 46 -9.36 22.95 -2.23
N ARG A 47 -9.62 23.43 -1.00
CA ARG A 47 -10.52 22.76 -0.05
C ARG A 47 -11.92 22.46 -0.62
N PRO A 48 -12.57 23.33 -1.45
CA PRO A 48 -13.87 23.02 -2.04
C PRO A 48 -13.88 21.71 -2.84
N MET A 49 -12.80 21.40 -3.57
CA MET A 49 -12.68 20.14 -4.31
C MET A 49 -12.64 18.93 -3.37
N VAL A 50 -11.99 19.01 -2.21
CA VAL A 50 -12.02 17.94 -1.19
C VAL A 50 -13.45 17.69 -0.70
N GLU A 51 -14.22 18.76 -0.49
CA GLU A 51 -15.63 18.66 -0.11
C GLU A 51 -16.50 18.07 -1.23
N GLU A 52 -16.22 18.38 -2.49
CA GLU A 52 -16.88 17.77 -3.66
C GLU A 52 -16.59 16.28 -3.77
N LEU A 53 -15.33 15.87 -3.63
CA LEU A 53 -14.92 14.46 -3.65
C LEU A 53 -15.60 13.67 -2.51
N LYS A 54 -15.69 14.27 -1.32
CA LYS A 54 -16.45 13.71 -0.19
C LYS A 54 -17.93 13.55 -0.52
N ARG A 55 -18.56 14.58 -1.11
CA ARG A 55 -19.98 14.55 -1.52
C ARG A 55 -20.24 13.47 -2.57
N ALA A 56 -19.31 13.27 -3.51
CA ALA A 56 -19.38 12.20 -4.50
C ALA A 56 -19.29 10.80 -3.86
N GLY A 57 -18.62 10.68 -2.71
CA GLY A 57 -18.58 9.46 -1.90
C GLY A 57 -17.20 8.95 -1.54
N ALA A 58 -16.14 9.71 -1.84
CA ALA A 58 -14.76 9.38 -1.48
C ALA A 58 -14.63 9.16 0.04
N ILE A 59 -13.98 8.06 0.44
CA ILE A 59 -13.72 7.80 1.86
C ILE A 59 -12.48 8.55 2.37
N GLY A 60 -11.61 9.02 1.47
CA GLY A 60 -10.36 9.65 1.84
C GLY A 60 -9.31 9.61 0.75
N PHE A 61 -8.07 9.85 1.17
CA PHE A 61 -6.92 9.97 0.30
C PHE A 61 -5.74 9.15 0.83
N THR A 62 -4.94 8.63 -0.10
CA THR A 62 -3.55 8.24 0.12
C THR A 62 -2.68 9.20 -0.66
N PHE A 63 -1.99 10.09 0.05
CA PHE A 63 -1.09 11.08 -0.56
C PHE A 63 0.28 10.45 -0.81
N HIS A 64 0.73 10.43 -2.07
CA HIS A 64 2.11 10.10 -2.40
C HIS A 64 2.91 11.40 -2.57
N ILE A 65 3.65 11.75 -1.52
CA ILE A 65 4.54 12.90 -1.46
C ILE A 65 5.90 12.32 -1.14
N ASP A 66 6.89 12.50 -2.01
CA ASP A 66 8.17 11.80 -1.92
C ASP A 66 9.32 12.72 -2.34
N SER A 67 10.48 12.58 -1.70
CA SER A 67 11.67 13.42 -1.93
C SER A 67 12.23 13.34 -3.35
N GLU A 68 12.01 12.24 -4.06
CA GLU A 68 12.47 12.08 -5.45
C GLU A 68 11.52 12.67 -6.50
N GLN A 69 10.31 13.08 -6.09
CA GLN A 69 9.36 13.68 -7.02
C GLN A 69 9.82 15.06 -7.51
N GLN A 70 9.65 15.29 -8.82
CA GLN A 70 9.82 16.61 -9.41
C GLN A 70 8.59 17.48 -9.16
N ARG A 71 8.44 17.94 -7.91
CA ARG A 71 7.32 18.80 -7.50
C ARG A 71 7.74 20.28 -7.46
N PRO A 72 6.96 21.20 -8.06
CA PRO A 72 7.19 22.64 -7.93
C PRO A 72 7.31 23.04 -6.46
N HIS A 73 8.28 23.90 -6.12
CA HIS A 73 8.60 24.37 -4.75
C HIS A 73 9.18 23.33 -3.77
N TRP A 74 9.08 22.04 -4.08
CA TRP A 74 9.53 20.95 -3.20
C TRP A 74 10.69 20.13 -3.78
N LYS A 75 11.19 20.50 -4.97
CA LYS A 75 12.31 19.82 -5.63
C LYS A 75 13.56 19.80 -4.73
N GLY A 76 14.15 18.61 -4.56
CA GLY A 76 15.37 18.40 -3.79
C GLY A 76 15.19 18.50 -2.27
N LYS A 77 13.94 18.50 -1.79
CA LYS A 77 13.63 18.48 -0.36
C LYS A 77 13.73 17.07 0.19
N THR A 78 14.27 16.97 1.40
CA THR A 78 14.32 15.71 2.15
C THR A 78 12.94 15.28 2.64
N GLU A 79 12.81 14.01 3.04
CA GLU A 79 11.59 13.46 3.62
C GLU A 79 11.06 14.27 4.81
N THR A 80 11.95 14.80 5.65
CA THR A 80 11.55 15.61 6.82
C THR A 80 11.10 17.01 6.45
N GLU A 81 11.72 17.63 5.44
CA GLU A 81 11.26 18.93 4.91
C GLU A 81 9.86 18.83 4.29
N LEU A 82 9.55 17.69 3.66
CA LEU A 82 8.21 17.41 3.11
C LEU A 82 7.12 17.23 4.18
N PHE A 83 7.47 17.12 5.48
CA PHE A 83 6.45 17.05 6.54
C PHE A 83 5.59 18.30 6.63
N GLU A 84 6.10 19.47 6.23
CA GLU A 84 5.29 20.68 6.13
C GLU A 84 4.12 20.48 5.16
N LEU A 85 4.40 19.95 3.96
CA LEU A 85 3.39 19.65 2.96
C LEU A 85 2.43 18.53 3.39
N ARG A 86 2.97 17.47 3.99
CA ARG A 86 2.14 16.37 4.50
C ARG A 86 1.21 16.85 5.61
N GLN A 87 1.69 17.72 6.49
CA GLN A 87 0.88 18.34 7.54
C GLN A 87 -0.24 19.20 6.94
N TYR A 88 0.07 20.01 5.93
CA TYR A 88 -0.92 20.82 5.22
C TYR A 88 -2.10 19.96 4.70
N TYR A 89 -1.82 18.83 4.05
CA TYR A 89 -2.88 17.93 3.57
C TYR A 89 -3.59 17.19 4.71
N ALA A 90 -2.87 16.77 5.74
CA ALA A 90 -3.47 16.11 6.90
C ALA A 90 -4.46 17.04 7.61
N ASP A 91 -4.11 18.31 7.77
CA ASP A 91 -4.97 19.33 8.36
C ASP A 91 -6.17 19.66 7.46
N MET A 92 -5.95 19.82 6.15
CA MET A 92 -7.04 20.06 5.20
C MET A 92 -8.11 18.95 5.22
N VAL A 93 -7.69 17.68 5.17
CA VAL A 93 -8.62 16.55 5.22
C VAL A 93 -9.30 16.44 6.59
N HIS A 94 -8.56 16.70 7.67
CA HIS A 94 -9.12 16.72 9.02
C HIS A 94 -10.18 17.81 9.18
N ASP A 95 -9.95 19.01 8.65
CA ASP A 95 -10.85 20.16 8.72
C ASP A 95 -12.12 19.98 7.89
N VAL A 96 -12.08 19.20 6.80
CA VAL A 96 -13.28 18.77 6.08
C VAL A 96 -14.04 17.68 6.87
N GLY A 97 -13.29 16.84 7.59
CA GLY A 97 -13.82 15.82 8.49
C GLY A 97 -14.52 14.66 7.80
N GLY A 98 -14.71 13.54 8.51
CA GLY A 98 -15.42 12.37 7.98
C GLY A 98 -14.72 11.69 6.78
N MET A 99 -13.42 11.92 6.63
CA MET A 99 -12.57 11.32 5.61
C MET A 99 -11.27 10.85 6.24
N THR A 100 -10.63 9.87 5.60
CA THR A 100 -9.34 9.32 6.03
C THR A 100 -8.19 9.94 5.25
N ALA A 101 -7.03 10.10 5.90
CA ALA A 101 -5.79 10.53 5.25
C ALA A 101 -4.68 9.52 5.53
N PHE A 102 -4.10 8.98 4.45
CA PHE A 102 -2.93 8.11 4.45
C PHE A 102 -1.80 8.82 3.73
N PHE A 103 -0.56 8.48 4.08
CA PHE A 103 0.62 9.05 3.44
C PHE A 103 1.55 7.94 3.00
N GLY A 104 1.88 7.96 1.71
CA GLY A 104 2.80 7.07 1.05
C GLY A 104 4.22 7.61 1.08
N MET A 105 5.21 6.71 1.20
CA MET A 105 6.62 6.97 1.02
C MET A 105 7.23 5.81 0.22
N THR A 106 7.99 6.13 -0.82
CA THR A 106 8.83 5.14 -1.49
C THR A 106 10.12 4.99 -0.67
N VAL A 107 10.49 3.76 -0.34
CA VAL A 107 11.67 3.48 0.50
C VAL A 107 12.78 2.92 -0.37
N TYR A 108 13.88 3.66 -0.42
CA TYR A 108 15.13 3.34 -1.08
C TYR A 108 16.17 3.00 0.00
N PRO A 109 17.24 2.25 -0.33
CA PRO A 109 18.34 2.07 0.60
C PRO A 109 18.89 3.39 1.15
N GLY A 110 18.99 4.42 0.30
CA GLY A 110 19.48 5.74 0.67
C GLY A 110 18.57 6.56 1.60
N ASN A 111 17.27 6.20 1.70
CA ASN A 111 16.32 6.94 2.53
C ASN A 111 15.70 6.10 3.68
N LEU A 112 16.16 4.85 3.89
CA LEU A 112 15.65 3.96 4.94
C LEU A 112 15.71 4.59 6.34
N ASP A 113 16.72 5.42 6.61
CA ASP A 113 16.86 6.14 7.89
C ASP A 113 15.77 7.20 8.15
N PHE A 114 15.01 7.59 7.13
CA PHE A 114 13.87 8.50 7.29
C PHE A 114 12.57 7.79 7.69
N VAL A 115 12.49 6.46 7.53
CA VAL A 115 11.31 5.66 7.89
C VAL A 115 10.87 5.90 9.34
N PRO A 116 11.76 5.87 10.36
CA PRO A 116 11.37 6.17 11.74
C PRO A 116 10.83 7.58 11.95
N GLU A 117 11.36 8.58 11.24
CA GLU A 117 10.89 9.96 11.36
C GLU A 117 9.49 10.14 10.75
N MET A 118 9.19 9.43 9.64
CA MET A 118 7.84 9.38 9.07
C MET A 118 6.83 8.75 10.05
N VAL A 119 7.20 7.62 10.70
CA VAL A 119 6.35 6.97 11.72
C VAL A 119 6.14 7.89 12.93
N LYS A 120 7.18 8.59 13.38
CA LYS A 120 7.11 9.54 14.48
C LYS A 120 6.18 10.72 14.17
N TRP A 121 6.28 11.28 12.97
CA TRP A 121 5.38 12.34 12.50
C TRP A 121 3.92 11.86 12.44
N ALA A 122 3.69 10.65 11.91
CA ALA A 122 2.35 10.06 11.86
C ALA A 122 1.78 9.79 13.25
N ASN A 123 2.57 9.23 14.17
CA ASN A 123 2.16 8.98 15.56
C ASN A 123 1.77 10.28 16.28
N LYS A 124 2.52 11.37 16.06
CA LYS A 124 2.18 12.70 16.61
C LYS A 124 0.86 13.25 16.05
N ASN A 125 0.52 12.87 14.82
CA ASN A 125 -0.70 13.28 14.12
C ASN A 125 -1.77 12.17 14.09
N ILE A 126 -1.79 11.25 15.06
CA ILE A 126 -2.67 10.08 15.03
C ILE A 126 -4.17 10.42 14.96
N ASP A 127 -4.59 11.62 15.36
CA ASP A 127 -5.98 12.10 15.22
C ASP A 127 -6.33 12.58 13.80
N ARG A 128 -5.35 12.67 12.89
CA ARG A 128 -5.48 13.15 11.51
C ARG A 128 -4.99 12.13 10.49
N VAL A 129 -3.82 11.55 10.75
CA VAL A 129 -3.15 10.55 9.90
C VAL A 129 -3.63 9.16 10.31
N HIS A 130 -4.41 8.52 9.42
CA HIS A 130 -5.03 7.21 9.64
C HIS A 130 -4.06 6.06 9.37
N GLY A 131 -3.06 6.30 8.53
CA GLY A 131 -2.00 5.34 8.32
C GLY A 131 -0.91 5.79 7.37
N LEU A 132 0.07 4.92 7.24
CA LEU A 132 1.22 5.05 6.35
C LEU A 132 1.25 3.88 5.36
N VAL A 133 1.74 4.15 4.16
CA VAL A 133 2.04 3.13 3.17
C VAL A 133 3.50 3.30 2.77
N MET A 134 4.32 2.28 2.99
CA MET A 134 5.73 2.28 2.65
C MET A 134 5.93 1.27 1.53
N ILE A 135 6.42 1.73 0.39
CA ILE A 135 6.64 0.86 -0.77
C ILE A 135 8.13 0.75 -0.98
N GLY A 136 8.68 -0.45 -0.78
CA GLY A 136 10.09 -0.70 -1.07
C GLY A 136 10.35 -0.52 -2.55
N TYR A 137 11.30 0.34 -2.89
CA TYR A 137 11.72 0.53 -4.26
C TYR A 137 12.38 -0.74 -4.79
N ARG A 138 12.00 -1.12 -6.01
CA ARG A 138 12.58 -2.24 -6.75
C ARG A 138 12.81 -1.81 -8.17
N ASN A 139 14.09 -1.74 -8.53
CA ASN A 139 14.50 -1.60 -9.90
C ASN A 139 14.37 -2.98 -10.57
N ALA A 140 13.60 -3.07 -11.65
CA ALA A 140 13.77 -4.18 -12.58
C ALA A 140 15.11 -3.94 -13.28
N SER A 141 16.19 -4.43 -12.67
CA SER A 141 17.54 -4.23 -13.18
C SER A 141 17.58 -4.51 -14.67
N MET A 142 18.07 -3.56 -15.47
CA MET A 142 18.65 -3.86 -16.78
C MET A 142 19.93 -4.66 -16.57
N ASN A 143 19.82 -5.84 -15.97
CA ASN A 143 20.94 -6.74 -15.85
C ASN A 143 21.38 -7.09 -17.27
N SER A 144 22.66 -6.84 -17.56
CA SER A 144 23.32 -7.22 -18.80
C SER A 144 23.17 -8.70 -19.14
N GLY A 145 22.70 -9.53 -18.21
CA GLY A 145 22.43 -10.96 -18.33
C GLY A 145 21.00 -11.38 -18.72
N TYR A 146 20.05 -10.48 -19.00
CA TYR A 146 18.71 -10.86 -19.48
C TYR A 146 18.33 -10.21 -20.81
N ASP A 147 17.56 -10.95 -21.61
CA ASP A 147 16.81 -10.48 -22.76
C ASP A 147 15.33 -10.42 -22.41
N TYR A 148 14.64 -9.38 -22.87
CA TYR A 148 13.22 -9.16 -22.59
C TYR A 148 12.36 -9.48 -23.79
N TYR A 149 11.23 -10.14 -23.56
CA TYR A 149 10.31 -10.57 -24.60
C TYR A 149 8.87 -10.19 -24.28
N ALA A 150 8.12 -9.77 -25.29
CA ALA A 150 6.67 -9.60 -25.22
C ALA A 150 6.04 -10.30 -26.43
N ASN A 151 4.98 -11.09 -26.21
CA ASN A 151 4.35 -11.91 -27.26
C ASN A 151 5.31 -12.78 -28.09
N GLY A 152 6.43 -13.22 -27.49
CA GLY A 152 7.46 -14.03 -28.16
C GLY A 152 8.47 -13.24 -28.98
N GLU A 153 8.34 -11.92 -29.07
CA GLU A 153 9.30 -11.05 -29.75
C GLU A 153 10.22 -10.37 -28.74
N LYS A 154 11.52 -10.28 -29.08
CA LYS A 154 12.51 -9.58 -28.25
C LYS A 154 12.26 -8.08 -28.31
N ILE A 155 12.22 -7.42 -27.15
CA ILE A 155 11.95 -5.99 -27.03
C ILE A 155 13.09 -5.26 -26.30
N THR A 156 13.17 -3.95 -26.52
CA THR A 156 13.89 -3.03 -25.64
C THR A 156 12.91 -2.52 -24.59
N LEU A 157 13.27 -2.67 -23.32
CA LEU A 157 12.38 -2.35 -22.20
C LEU A 157 12.28 -0.83 -22.02
N GLU A 158 11.08 -0.27 -22.16
CA GLU A 158 10.75 1.16 -22.04
C GLU A 158 9.69 1.39 -20.95
N THR A 159 9.77 0.65 -19.84
CA THR A 159 8.80 0.77 -18.72
C THR A 159 9.30 1.71 -17.64
N SER A 160 8.38 2.38 -16.94
CA SER A 160 8.68 3.40 -15.92
C SER A 160 9.42 2.91 -14.66
N TYR A 161 9.54 1.59 -14.47
CA TYR A 161 10.18 0.96 -13.29
C TYR A 161 11.62 0.47 -13.55
N VAL A 162 12.20 0.86 -14.70
CA VAL A 162 13.51 0.37 -15.16
C VAL A 162 14.49 1.52 -15.11
N PHE A 163 15.52 1.35 -14.28
CA PHE A 163 16.64 2.28 -14.15
C PHE A 163 17.96 1.55 -14.35
N GLU A 164 19.00 2.28 -14.76
CA GLU A 164 20.31 1.68 -15.09
C GLU A 164 21.10 1.22 -13.84
N ASP A 165 20.75 1.71 -12.65
CA ASP A 165 21.59 1.51 -11.46
C ASP A 165 21.19 0.27 -10.64
N THR A 166 22.14 -0.65 -10.49
CA THR A 166 21.95 -1.96 -9.85
C THR A 166 22.17 -1.92 -8.32
N GLU A 167 22.66 -0.81 -7.76
CA GLU A 167 23.04 -0.74 -6.34
C GLU A 167 21.85 -0.59 -5.37
N GLU A 168 20.66 -0.21 -5.86
CA GLU A 168 19.53 0.17 -4.99
C GLU A 168 18.48 -0.94 -4.72
N SER A 169 18.65 -2.16 -5.25
CA SER A 169 17.54 -3.14 -5.34
C SER A 169 17.48 -4.22 -4.25
N TYR A 170 18.08 -4.02 -3.07
CA TYR A 170 18.15 -5.08 -2.03
C TYR A 170 17.14 -4.93 -0.89
N LEU A 171 16.50 -3.78 -0.70
CA LEU A 171 15.64 -3.50 0.46
C LEU A 171 14.36 -4.37 0.52
N THR A 172 14.25 -5.28 1.48
CA THR A 172 13.05 -6.11 1.68
C THR A 172 12.01 -5.44 2.58
N SER A 173 10.78 -5.93 2.57
CA SER A 173 9.75 -5.52 3.55
C SER A 173 10.21 -5.73 4.99
N SER A 174 11.02 -6.76 5.23
CA SER A 174 11.58 -7.10 6.54
C SER A 174 12.57 -6.06 7.01
N ASP A 175 13.40 -5.51 6.12
CA ASP A 175 14.34 -4.44 6.47
C ASP A 175 13.61 -3.16 6.94
N VAL A 176 12.52 -2.80 6.25
CA VAL A 176 11.65 -1.68 6.66
C VAL A 176 10.98 -1.98 8.00
N TYR A 177 10.47 -3.22 8.17
CA TYR A 177 9.87 -3.65 9.43
C TYR A 177 10.87 -3.55 10.60
N ASP A 178 12.07 -4.08 10.43
CA ASP A 178 13.12 -4.09 11.45
C ASP A 178 13.55 -2.66 11.80
N LYS A 179 13.64 -1.77 10.81
CA LYS A 179 13.96 -0.36 11.02
C LYS A 179 12.92 0.35 11.88
N ILE A 180 11.63 0.09 11.64
CA ILE A 180 10.55 0.63 12.49
C ILE A 180 10.63 0.00 13.88
N LYS A 181 10.81 -1.33 13.98
CA LYS A 181 10.83 -2.07 15.25
C LYS A 181 11.96 -1.63 16.17
N GLU A 182 13.14 -1.33 15.61
CA GLU A 182 14.31 -0.78 16.31
C GLU A 182 13.95 0.48 17.10
N HIS A 183 13.19 1.39 16.48
CA HIS A 183 12.85 2.69 17.06
C HIS A 183 11.55 2.66 17.88
N PHE A 184 10.65 1.73 17.55
CA PHE A 184 9.33 1.62 18.15
C PHE A 184 9.07 0.20 18.66
N PRO A 185 9.54 -0.17 19.86
CA PRO A 185 9.37 -1.53 20.39
C PRO A 185 7.92 -2.02 20.54
N HIS A 186 6.95 -1.11 20.49
CA HIS A 186 5.52 -1.39 20.55
C HIS A 186 4.89 -1.71 19.18
N TYR A 187 5.58 -1.36 18.09
CA TYR A 187 5.19 -1.67 16.72
C TYR A 187 5.20 -3.17 16.52
N GLU A 188 4.16 -3.74 15.92
CA GLU A 188 4.10 -5.15 15.55
C GLU A 188 3.14 -5.32 14.37
N THR A 189 3.40 -6.33 13.53
CA THR A 189 2.54 -6.67 12.40
C THR A 189 1.48 -7.68 12.80
N SER A 190 0.37 -7.69 12.07
CA SER A 190 -0.83 -8.47 12.39
C SER A 190 -1.33 -9.32 11.23
N ALA A 191 -0.91 -9.00 10.01
CA ALA A 191 -1.21 -9.78 8.81
C ALA A 191 -0.08 -9.60 7.79
N TYR A 192 0.06 -10.57 6.90
CA TYR A 192 1.01 -10.53 5.80
C TYR A 192 0.42 -11.16 4.54
N MET A 193 1.09 -10.94 3.41
CA MET A 193 0.81 -11.60 2.13
C MET A 193 2.11 -12.16 1.56
N GLY A 194 2.07 -13.36 0.99
CA GLY A 194 3.22 -14.04 0.39
C GLY A 194 3.54 -13.59 -1.03
N GLY A 195 4.64 -14.10 -1.58
CA GLY A 195 4.93 -14.06 -3.03
C GLY A 195 4.22 -15.18 -3.80
N THR A 196 4.00 -14.99 -5.10
CA THR A 196 3.41 -16.01 -5.99
C THR A 196 4.34 -17.18 -6.26
N ASN A 197 5.65 -16.93 -6.27
CA ASN A 197 6.70 -17.93 -6.48
C ASN A 197 7.55 -18.11 -5.21
N ALA A 198 7.85 -17.03 -4.49
CA ALA A 198 8.59 -17.04 -3.24
C ALA A 198 7.62 -16.97 -2.04
N ILE A 199 7.22 -18.13 -1.52
CA ILE A 199 6.18 -18.24 -0.47
C ILE A 199 6.66 -17.66 0.88
N ASP A 200 7.97 -17.68 1.11
CA ASP A 200 8.63 -17.12 2.30
C ASP A 200 8.80 -15.60 2.25
N LYS A 201 8.70 -15.00 1.05
CA LYS A 201 8.75 -13.55 0.87
C LYS A 201 7.46 -12.90 1.35
N MET A 202 7.60 -11.88 2.17
CA MET A 202 6.49 -11.05 2.63
C MET A 202 6.29 -9.89 1.65
N THR A 203 5.33 -10.01 0.75
CA THR A 203 5.03 -8.94 -0.22
C THR A 203 4.23 -7.80 0.41
N TRP A 204 3.43 -8.12 1.44
CA TRP A 204 2.73 -7.13 2.26
C TRP A 204 2.93 -7.45 3.72
N LEU A 205 3.19 -6.43 4.52
CA LEU A 205 3.10 -6.46 5.98
C LEU A 205 2.14 -5.39 6.44
N VAL A 206 1.16 -5.80 7.25
CA VAL A 206 0.11 -4.89 7.75
C VAL A 206 0.14 -4.86 9.26
N SER A 207 0.31 -3.66 9.79
CA SER A 207 0.23 -3.37 11.22
C SER A 207 -0.97 -2.46 11.52
N ALA A 208 -1.42 -2.52 12.77
CA ALA A 208 -2.43 -1.64 13.32
C ALA A 208 -1.98 -1.21 14.72
N GLN A 209 -1.24 -0.11 14.79
CA GLN A 209 -0.74 0.45 16.03
C GLN A 209 -1.86 1.09 16.85
N LEU A 210 -1.75 1.08 18.17
CA LEU A 210 -2.76 1.53 19.12
C LEU A 210 -2.18 2.61 20.02
N GLY A 211 -2.82 3.78 20.04
CA GLY A 211 -2.27 4.97 20.70
C GLY A 211 -3.29 6.04 21.02
N ASN A 212 -2.80 7.13 21.60
CA ASN A 212 -3.50 8.41 21.65
C ASN A 212 -2.54 9.53 21.25
N ARG A 213 -3.00 10.79 21.29
CA ARG A 213 -2.21 11.97 20.90
C ARG A 213 -0.95 12.21 21.74
N HIS A 214 -0.73 11.43 22.79
CA HIS A 214 0.36 11.62 23.74
C HIS A 214 1.38 10.49 23.68
N GLN A 215 0.93 9.25 23.44
CA GLN A 215 1.82 8.12 23.25
C GLN A 215 1.15 6.95 22.52
N MET A 216 2.00 6.11 21.95
CA MET A 216 1.65 4.79 21.43
C MET A 216 1.88 3.73 22.50
N TYR A 217 0.95 2.79 22.64
CA TYR A 217 0.98 1.79 23.71
C TYR A 217 1.30 0.39 23.19
N GLY A 218 0.85 0.02 21.99
CA GLY A 218 1.00 -1.33 21.44
C GLY A 218 0.49 -1.41 20.01
N SER A 219 0.35 -2.63 19.51
CA SER A 219 -0.25 -2.92 18.22
C SER A 219 -1.25 -4.06 18.36
N VAL A 220 -2.24 -4.11 17.46
CA VAL A 220 -3.14 -5.27 17.33
C VAL A 220 -2.32 -6.47 16.88
N GLY A 221 -2.52 -7.64 17.49
CA GLY A 221 -1.92 -8.89 17.02
C GLY A 221 -2.80 -9.66 16.04
N ALA A 222 -2.24 -10.73 15.48
CA ALA A 222 -2.86 -11.51 14.41
C ALA A 222 -4.25 -12.07 14.75
N LYS A 223 -4.48 -12.49 16.00
CA LYS A 223 -5.77 -13.09 16.40
C LYS A 223 -6.93 -12.12 16.35
N VAL A 224 -6.70 -10.87 16.75
CA VAL A 224 -7.73 -9.84 16.67
C VAL A 224 -7.93 -9.35 15.25
N MET A 225 -6.86 -9.25 14.46
CA MET A 225 -6.98 -8.94 13.03
C MET A 225 -7.79 -10.01 12.30
N GLU A 226 -7.48 -11.30 12.53
CA GLU A 226 -8.23 -12.43 12.00
C GLU A 226 -9.70 -12.39 12.41
N LEU A 227 -9.99 -12.24 13.71
CA LEU A 227 -11.36 -12.16 14.22
C LEU A 227 -12.14 -11.00 13.60
N PHE A 228 -11.50 -9.83 13.46
CA PHE A 228 -12.10 -8.65 12.85
C PHE A 228 -12.46 -8.92 11.38
N GLN A 229 -11.54 -9.48 10.61
CA GLN A 229 -11.76 -9.82 9.21
C GLN A 229 -12.83 -10.89 9.04
N MET A 230 -12.80 -11.95 9.85
CA MET A 230 -13.80 -13.02 9.84
C MET A 230 -15.20 -12.48 10.14
N PHE A 231 -15.34 -11.67 11.19
CA PHE A 231 -16.64 -11.14 11.58
C PHE A 231 -17.20 -10.18 10.52
N HIS A 232 -16.34 -9.30 9.98
CA HIS A 232 -16.74 -8.42 8.89
C HIS A 232 -17.16 -9.23 7.65
N HIS A 233 -16.40 -10.27 7.29
CA HIS A 233 -16.73 -11.14 6.17
C HIS A 233 -18.06 -11.87 6.38
N LEU A 234 -18.33 -12.36 7.59
CA LEU A 234 -19.61 -12.99 7.93
C LEU A 234 -20.80 -12.02 7.83
N GLN A 235 -20.61 -10.74 8.16
CA GLN A 235 -21.69 -9.75 8.15
C GLN A 235 -21.92 -9.11 6.78
N HIS A 236 -20.85 -8.85 6.02
CA HIS A 236 -20.87 -8.04 4.81
C HIS A 236 -20.47 -8.81 3.56
N GLY A 237 -19.97 -10.04 3.71
CA GLY A 237 -19.45 -10.85 2.61
C GLY A 237 -18.10 -10.38 2.08
N THR A 238 -17.46 -9.36 2.68
CA THR A 238 -16.24 -8.71 2.17
C THR A 238 -15.14 -8.61 3.23
N TYR A 239 -13.90 -8.38 2.80
CA TYR A 239 -12.73 -8.15 3.66
C TYR A 239 -12.36 -6.66 3.69
N VAL A 240 -11.99 -6.16 4.87
CA VAL A 240 -11.71 -4.74 5.10
C VAL A 240 -10.25 -4.41 4.90
N ILE A 241 -9.97 -3.36 4.15
CA ILE A 241 -8.65 -2.74 4.13
C ILE A 241 -8.66 -1.40 4.88
N TYR A 242 -9.63 -0.54 4.56
CA TYR A 242 -9.69 0.82 5.12
C TYR A 242 -10.91 1.00 6.03
N SER A 243 -10.68 1.35 7.31
CA SER A 243 -11.76 1.73 8.21
C SER A 243 -12.15 3.21 8.01
N PRO A 244 -13.45 3.56 7.95
CA PRO A 244 -13.90 4.95 7.86
C PRO A 244 -13.51 5.82 9.07
N SER A 245 -13.17 5.18 10.19
CA SER A 245 -12.69 5.87 11.40
C SER A 245 -11.51 5.13 11.98
N ASN A 246 -10.54 5.89 12.47
CA ASN A 246 -9.42 5.38 13.25
C ASN A 246 -9.68 5.39 14.77
N LYS A 247 -10.84 5.85 15.25
CA LYS A 247 -11.16 5.83 16.68
C LYS A 247 -11.69 4.46 17.09
N ILE A 248 -11.13 3.90 18.14
CA ILE A 248 -11.60 2.61 18.66
C ILE A 248 -12.35 2.78 19.98
N PRO A 249 -13.47 2.07 20.17
CA PRO A 249 -14.19 2.11 21.43
C PRO A 249 -13.40 1.38 22.51
N LYS A 250 -13.43 1.87 23.75
CA LYS A 250 -12.67 1.26 24.87
C LYS A 250 -13.09 -0.19 25.16
N ILE A 251 -14.29 -0.61 24.76
CA ILE A 251 -14.70 -2.01 24.87
C ILE A 251 -13.83 -2.96 24.03
N ALA A 252 -13.19 -2.48 22.95
CA ALA A 252 -12.23 -3.25 22.16
C ALA A 252 -11.02 -3.72 23.00
N MET A 253 -10.76 -3.09 24.14
CA MET A 253 -9.74 -3.53 25.10
C MET A 253 -10.02 -4.94 25.64
N LEU A 254 -11.28 -5.39 25.71
CA LEU A 254 -11.62 -6.75 26.15
C LEU A 254 -11.01 -7.82 25.23
N LEU A 255 -10.67 -7.48 23.98
CA LEU A 255 -9.97 -8.37 23.06
C LEU A 255 -8.54 -8.72 23.52
N GLY A 256 -7.98 -7.99 24.50
CA GLY A 256 -6.73 -8.35 25.16
C GLY A 256 -6.79 -9.67 25.95
N LEU A 257 -7.99 -10.23 26.17
CA LEU A 257 -8.13 -11.61 26.66
C LEU A 257 -7.62 -12.62 25.63
N PHE A 258 -7.82 -12.35 24.34
CA PHE A 258 -7.51 -13.27 23.24
C PHE A 258 -6.22 -12.92 22.48
N ASP A 259 -5.80 -11.65 22.54
CA ASP A 259 -4.64 -11.15 21.79
C ASP A 259 -3.56 -10.55 22.68
N LYS A 260 -2.30 -10.96 22.45
CA LYS A 260 -1.15 -10.53 23.25
C LYS A 260 -0.82 -9.04 23.02
N GLY A 261 -0.93 -8.55 21.80
CA GLY A 261 -0.66 -7.15 21.46
C GLY A 261 -1.64 -6.21 22.14
N VAL A 262 -2.94 -6.53 22.07
CA VAL A 262 -3.99 -5.78 22.78
C VAL A 262 -3.83 -5.87 24.30
N ARG A 263 -3.39 -7.03 24.83
CA ARG A 263 -3.10 -7.18 26.27
C ARG A 263 -1.97 -6.27 26.74
N GLN A 264 -0.89 -6.18 25.97
CA GLN A 264 0.23 -5.28 26.26
C GLN A 264 -0.20 -3.82 26.19
N PHE A 265 -0.98 -3.47 25.16
CA PHE A 265 -1.65 -2.16 25.03
C PHE A 265 -2.44 -1.82 26.31
N ASN A 266 -3.32 -2.71 26.76
CA ASN A 266 -4.15 -2.49 27.95
C ASN A 266 -3.32 -2.21 29.20
N GLY A 267 -2.26 -3.01 29.42
CA GLY A 267 -1.39 -2.85 30.59
C GLY A 267 -0.65 -1.52 30.60
N LYS A 268 -0.15 -1.06 29.44
CA LYS A 268 0.53 0.24 29.32
C LYS A 268 -0.46 1.41 29.41
N PHE A 269 -1.62 1.30 28.77
CA PHE A 269 -2.68 2.30 28.86
C PHE A 269 -3.18 2.48 30.30
N LEU A 270 -3.39 1.38 31.04
CA LEU A 270 -3.81 1.45 32.44
C LEU A 270 -2.75 2.14 33.31
N LYS A 271 -1.45 1.81 33.11
CA LYS A 271 -0.34 2.49 33.81
C LYS A 271 -0.31 3.99 33.54
N ASP A 272 -0.64 4.40 32.32
CA ASP A 272 -0.71 5.81 31.95
C ASP A 272 -1.91 6.52 32.59
N VAL A 273 -3.09 5.88 32.57
CA VAL A 273 -4.30 6.39 33.25
C VAL A 273 -4.06 6.54 34.75
N LEU A 274 -3.31 5.64 35.40
CA LEU A 274 -2.97 5.76 36.81
C LEU A 274 -2.12 7.01 37.12
N ARG A 275 -1.25 7.44 36.20
CA ARG A 275 -0.45 8.67 36.34
C ARG A 275 -1.20 9.92 35.88
N HIS A 276 -2.09 9.75 34.92
CA HIS A 276 -2.84 10.82 34.26
C HIS A 276 -4.32 10.42 34.09
N PRO A 277 -5.16 10.56 35.14
CA PRO A 277 -6.54 10.03 35.12
C PRO A 277 -7.42 10.56 33.98
N LEU A 278 -7.19 11.80 33.54
CA LEU A 278 -7.91 12.42 32.43
C LEU A 278 -7.70 11.69 31.09
N ARG A 279 -6.67 10.85 30.95
CA ARG A 279 -6.43 9.99 29.78
C ARG A 279 -7.59 9.03 29.52
N LEU A 280 -8.32 8.62 30.56
CA LEU A 280 -9.46 7.72 30.43
C LEU A 280 -10.59 8.33 29.60
N PHE A 281 -10.71 9.66 29.52
CA PHE A 281 -11.74 10.33 28.74
C PHE A 281 -11.28 10.70 27.32
N GLN A 282 -10.00 10.48 27.01
CA GLN A 282 -9.48 10.76 25.68
C GLN A 282 -9.79 9.61 24.70
N PRO A 283 -9.91 9.90 23.40
CA PRO A 283 -10.03 8.87 22.38
C PRO A 283 -8.76 8.01 22.29
N ILE A 284 -8.95 6.75 21.95
CA ILE A 284 -7.89 5.84 21.52
C ILE A 284 -8.02 5.68 20.02
N TYR A 285 -6.90 5.67 19.33
CA TYR A 285 -6.80 5.59 17.89
C TYR A 285 -6.07 4.31 17.46
N VAL A 286 -6.43 3.82 16.29
CA VAL A 286 -5.68 2.84 15.52
C VAL A 286 -4.98 3.54 14.36
N GLN A 287 -3.68 3.33 14.19
CA GLN A 287 -2.93 3.84 13.04
C GLN A 287 -2.32 2.67 12.29
N SER A 288 -2.67 2.53 11.02
CA SER A 288 -2.17 1.44 10.20
C SER A 288 -0.83 1.80 9.56
N ILE A 289 0.07 0.82 9.44
CA ILE A 289 1.26 0.93 8.59
C ILE A 289 1.26 -0.30 7.70
N GLY A 290 1.18 -0.07 6.39
CA GLY A 290 1.39 -1.06 5.35
C GLY A 290 2.81 -0.94 4.81
N ILE A 291 3.55 -2.04 4.77
CA ILE A 291 4.82 -2.14 4.05
C ILE A 291 4.56 -3.07 2.86
N ILE A 292 4.86 -2.58 1.66
CA ILE A 292 4.60 -3.27 0.40
C ILE A 292 5.94 -3.47 -0.30
N GLN A 293 6.21 -4.68 -0.73
CA GLN A 293 7.37 -4.99 -1.57
C GLN A 293 6.92 -5.12 -3.02
N GLY A 294 7.65 -4.45 -3.91
CA GLY A 294 7.44 -4.55 -5.35
C GLY A 294 7.70 -5.96 -5.91
N PRO A 295 7.42 -6.14 -7.21
CA PRO A 295 7.78 -7.36 -7.92
C PRO A 295 9.29 -7.63 -7.83
N ASP A 296 9.68 -8.90 -7.68
CA ASP A 296 11.09 -9.30 -7.75
C ASP A 296 11.33 -10.19 -8.97
N LEU A 297 12.44 -9.96 -9.68
CA LEU A 297 12.90 -10.82 -10.76
C LEU A 297 13.70 -11.99 -10.18
N MET A 298 13.26 -13.21 -10.44
CA MET A 298 13.94 -14.45 -10.04
C MET A 298 15.09 -14.79 -11.00
N GLU A 299 16.03 -15.63 -10.56
CA GLU A 299 17.18 -16.07 -11.36
C GLU A 299 16.81 -16.80 -12.65
N ASP A 300 15.62 -17.40 -12.70
CA ASP A 300 15.09 -18.11 -13.87
C ASP A 300 14.28 -17.19 -14.81
N GLY A 301 14.23 -15.89 -14.53
CA GLY A 301 13.52 -14.89 -15.35
C GLY A 301 12.04 -14.72 -15.00
N ARG A 302 11.48 -15.52 -14.07
CA ARG A 302 10.12 -15.30 -13.57
C ARG A 302 10.06 -14.04 -12.71
N VAL A 303 8.91 -13.40 -12.71
CA VAL A 303 8.64 -12.27 -11.83
C VAL A 303 7.73 -12.73 -10.69
N ASP A 304 8.23 -12.62 -9.47
CA ASP A 304 7.49 -12.90 -8.25
C ASP A 304 6.59 -11.71 -7.87
N MET A 305 5.29 -11.96 -7.83
CA MET A 305 4.24 -10.98 -7.56
C MET A 305 3.62 -11.21 -6.18
N CYS A 306 2.75 -10.30 -5.73
CA CYS A 306 1.94 -10.53 -4.54
C CYS A 306 0.94 -11.66 -4.76
N GLU A 307 0.89 -12.64 -3.84
CA GLU A 307 -0.07 -13.73 -3.91
C GLU A 307 -1.51 -13.19 -3.85
N SER A 308 -2.32 -13.52 -4.87
CA SER A 308 -3.67 -12.99 -5.03
C SER A 308 -3.73 -11.45 -4.96
N CYS A 309 -2.78 -10.77 -5.60
CA CYS A 309 -2.55 -9.31 -5.51
C CYS A 309 -3.84 -8.47 -5.33
N PRO A 310 -3.92 -7.60 -4.29
CA PRO A 310 -5.08 -6.72 -4.10
C PRO A 310 -5.13 -5.59 -5.15
N ASP A 311 -3.98 -5.23 -5.72
CA ASP A 311 -3.81 -4.10 -6.63
C ASP A 311 -3.84 -4.57 -8.09
N MET A 312 -4.86 -5.35 -8.45
CA MET A 312 -5.13 -5.71 -9.84
C MET A 312 -6.21 -4.82 -10.44
N THR A 313 -6.08 -4.54 -11.75
CA THR A 313 -7.01 -3.72 -12.52
C THR A 313 -7.47 -4.44 -13.77
N VAL A 314 -8.60 -4.02 -14.34
CA VAL A 314 -9.12 -4.57 -15.60
C VAL A 314 -8.52 -3.80 -16.77
N TRP A 315 -7.94 -4.53 -17.73
CA TRP A 315 -7.44 -4.03 -19.00
C TRP A 315 -7.89 -4.96 -20.14
N ASP A 316 -8.60 -4.45 -21.13
CA ASP A 316 -9.09 -5.23 -22.28
C ASP A 316 -9.79 -6.56 -21.90
N GLY A 317 -10.62 -6.51 -20.85
CA GLY A 317 -11.34 -7.69 -20.35
C GLY A 317 -10.46 -8.72 -19.66
N LYS A 318 -9.25 -8.34 -19.24
CA LYS A 318 -8.32 -9.16 -18.45
C LYS A 318 -8.00 -8.47 -17.15
N LEU A 319 -7.82 -9.24 -16.08
CA LEU A 319 -7.32 -8.74 -14.81
C LEU A 319 -5.78 -8.80 -14.82
N VAL A 320 -5.15 -7.65 -14.63
CA VAL A 320 -3.70 -7.46 -14.70
C VAL A 320 -3.17 -6.73 -13.46
N HIS A 321 -1.91 -6.94 -13.11
CA HIS A 321 -1.29 -6.27 -11.97
C HIS A 321 -1.08 -4.78 -12.28
N SER A 322 -1.59 -3.89 -11.43
CA SER A 322 -1.50 -2.44 -11.66
C SER A 322 -0.04 -1.95 -11.71
N CYS A 323 0.84 -2.53 -10.92
CA CYS A 323 2.28 -2.23 -10.93
C CYS A 323 3.03 -2.70 -12.20
N ARG A 324 2.39 -3.51 -13.05
CA ARG A 324 2.92 -3.95 -14.35
C ARG A 324 2.03 -3.51 -15.51
N MET A 325 1.18 -2.51 -15.27
CA MET A 325 0.22 -2.03 -16.25
C MET A 325 0.87 -1.42 -17.49
N ASP A 326 2.03 -0.78 -17.33
CA ASP A 326 2.77 -0.22 -18.47
C ASP A 326 3.18 -1.28 -19.49
N GLU A 327 3.45 -2.51 -19.06
CA GLU A 327 3.76 -3.61 -19.98
C GLU A 327 2.57 -3.94 -20.89
N TRP A 328 1.36 -3.97 -20.33
CA TRP A 328 0.13 -4.18 -21.08
C TRP A 328 -0.18 -2.98 -21.99
N ARG A 329 0.04 -1.76 -21.52
CA ARG A 329 -0.19 -0.53 -22.28
C ARG A 329 0.76 -0.39 -23.47
N LEU A 330 2.03 -0.78 -23.31
CA LEU A 330 3.08 -0.62 -24.32
C LEU A 330 3.20 -1.83 -25.24
N TYR A 331 3.07 -3.05 -24.72
CA TYR A 331 3.39 -4.29 -25.42
C TYR A 331 2.22 -5.27 -25.55
N GLY A 332 1.08 -5.00 -24.89
CA GLY A 332 -0.12 -5.85 -24.98
C GLY A 332 -0.04 -7.18 -24.24
N SER A 333 1.04 -7.43 -23.51
CA SER A 333 1.23 -8.62 -22.66
C SER A 333 2.16 -8.30 -21.49
N TYR A 334 2.26 -9.21 -20.52
CA TYR A 334 3.39 -9.16 -19.61
C TYR A 334 4.69 -9.33 -20.38
N VAL A 335 5.70 -8.57 -19.96
CA VAL A 335 7.08 -8.77 -20.38
C VAL A 335 7.67 -9.93 -19.61
N VAL A 336 8.43 -10.77 -20.30
CA VAL A 336 9.16 -11.89 -19.71
C VAL A 336 10.65 -11.65 -19.89
N ALA A 337 11.40 -11.80 -18.80
CA ALA A 337 12.84 -11.82 -18.83
C ALA A 337 13.34 -13.24 -19.08
N GLN A 338 14.34 -13.41 -19.93
CA GLN A 338 15.04 -14.67 -20.16
C GLN A 338 16.53 -14.45 -20.02
N ARG A 339 17.22 -15.32 -19.30
CA ARG A 339 18.67 -15.21 -19.13
C ARG A 339 19.36 -15.36 -20.48
N LYS A 340 20.30 -14.47 -20.79
CA LYS A 340 21.15 -14.60 -21.97
C LYS A 340 21.98 -15.88 -21.83
N VAL A 341 21.92 -16.74 -22.83
CA VAL A 341 22.79 -17.91 -22.92
C VAL A 341 24.14 -17.41 -23.45
N GLU A 342 25.24 -17.67 -22.72
CA GLU A 342 26.59 -17.42 -23.23
C GLU A 342 26.85 -18.32 -24.45
N GLU A 343 27.44 -17.79 -25.52
CA GLU A 343 27.83 -18.58 -26.69
C GLU A 343 28.77 -19.72 -26.27
N GLY A 344 28.25 -20.97 -26.27
CA GLY A 344 29.04 -22.18 -26.03
C GLY A 344 28.62 -23.08 -24.86
N ALA A 345 27.58 -22.74 -24.09
CA ALA A 345 27.05 -23.65 -23.06
C ALA A 345 26.08 -24.69 -23.66
N GLU A 346 26.37 -25.98 -23.49
CA GLU A 346 25.44 -27.08 -23.80
C GLU A 346 24.19 -26.95 -22.91
N ILE A 347 23.03 -26.74 -23.53
CA ILE A 347 21.75 -26.69 -22.86
C ILE A 347 21.25 -28.14 -22.72
N GLU A 348 21.19 -28.67 -21.50
CA GLU A 348 20.22 -29.72 -21.19
C GLU A 348 18.83 -29.11 -21.36
N VAL A 349 18.23 -29.35 -22.53
CA VAL A 349 16.82 -29.03 -22.77
C VAL A 349 15.99 -30.03 -21.97
N ASN A 350 15.87 -29.78 -20.67
CA ASN A 350 14.84 -30.41 -19.87
C ASN A 350 13.49 -29.86 -20.34
N GLY A 351 12.83 -30.68 -21.16
CA GLY A 351 11.46 -30.63 -21.67
C GLY A 351 10.62 -29.38 -21.41
N ASN A 352 10.13 -28.78 -22.50
CA ASN A 352 9.13 -27.71 -22.53
C ASN A 352 9.45 -26.54 -21.58
N GLY A 353 10.36 -25.67 -22.02
CA GLY A 353 10.52 -24.31 -21.49
C GLY A 353 9.27 -23.46 -21.75
N ASN A 354 8.17 -23.83 -21.11
CA ASN A 354 6.97 -23.01 -21.08
C ASN A 354 7.30 -21.77 -20.26
N VAL A 355 7.41 -20.66 -20.99
CA VAL A 355 7.43 -19.28 -20.53
C VAL A 355 6.37 -19.08 -19.45
N ILE A 356 6.77 -18.90 -18.19
CA ILE A 356 5.83 -18.65 -17.08
C ILE A 356 5.71 -17.14 -16.87
N ALA A 357 5.06 -16.46 -17.82
CA ALA A 357 4.44 -15.18 -17.49
C ALA A 357 3.24 -15.48 -16.57
N PRO A 358 2.92 -14.63 -15.57
CA PRO A 358 1.66 -14.78 -14.86
C PRO A 358 0.50 -14.69 -15.86
N ASP A 359 -0.39 -15.68 -15.87
CA ASP A 359 -1.54 -15.66 -16.76
C ASP A 359 -2.44 -14.47 -16.42
N ALA A 360 -2.81 -13.70 -17.44
CA ALA A 360 -3.85 -12.69 -17.29
C ALA A 360 -5.18 -13.40 -17.08
N ILE A 361 -5.91 -13.02 -16.03
CA ILE A 361 -7.16 -13.71 -15.70
C ILE A 361 -8.27 -13.13 -16.58
N PRO A 362 -8.90 -13.91 -17.46
CA PRO A 362 -9.99 -13.40 -18.30
C PRO A 362 -11.16 -12.99 -17.41
N VAL A 363 -11.71 -11.81 -17.66
CA VAL A 363 -12.92 -11.31 -17.00
C VAL A 363 -14.11 -11.76 -17.82
N ASN A 364 -15.04 -12.48 -17.20
CA ASN A 364 -16.27 -12.89 -17.86
C ASN A 364 -17.11 -11.65 -18.23
N LYS A 365 -17.29 -11.41 -19.54
CA LYS A 365 -18.07 -10.29 -20.06
C LYS A 365 -19.54 -10.33 -19.66
N ASP A 366 -20.07 -11.51 -19.33
CA ASP A 366 -21.47 -11.70 -18.93
C ASP A 366 -21.78 -11.18 -17.50
N ILE A 367 -20.76 -10.79 -16.73
CA ILE A 367 -20.91 -10.23 -15.37
C ILE A 367 -21.00 -8.69 -15.40
N ILE A 368 -20.72 -8.04 -16.55
CA ILE A 368 -20.63 -6.57 -16.68
C ILE A 368 -21.98 -5.92 -17.07
N ASN A 369 -23.08 -6.67 -17.06
CA ASN A 369 -24.43 -6.12 -17.23
C ASN A 369 -25.29 -6.41 -15.99
N PRO A 370 -25.30 -5.54 -14.98
CA PRO A 370 -26.49 -5.40 -14.15
C PRO A 370 -27.50 -4.56 -14.94
N ASN A 371 -28.62 -5.16 -15.33
CA ASN A 371 -29.80 -4.40 -15.76
C ASN A 371 -30.20 -3.34 -14.72
#